data_AF-R5CVL0-F1
#
_entry.id   AF-R5CVL0-F1
#
_cell.length_a   1.000
_cell.length_b   1.000
_cell.length_c   1.000
_cell.angle_alpha   90.00
_cell.angle_beta   90.00
_cell.angle_gamma   90.00
#
_symmetry.space_group_name_H-M   'P 1'
#
loop_
_entity.id
_entity.type
_entity.pdbx_description
1 polymer ?
#
loop_
_entity_poly.entity_id
_entity_poly.type
_entity_poly.pdbx_seq_one_letter_code
_entity_poly.pdbx_strand_id
1 'polypeptide(L)'
;MRVWGSIPPNEPNSLSSFIGKITRNLALDKLRHKNSEKRGGGETPVVLDELAECISGYDELERRSDSKEIVAALNKFLEELNYVERGVFMRRYWMLDPISDIAERYDISVSKTTTMLFRLRAKLKKHLMKEGIPL
;
A
#
# COMPACT_ATOMS: atom_id res chain seq x y z
N MET A 1 11.77 16.15 13.18
CA MET A 1 13.07 15.47 13.36
C MET A 1 12.84 14.27 14.30
N ARG A 2 12.44 13.09 13.77
CA ARG A 2 11.98 11.95 14.59
C ARG A 2 12.65 10.60 14.28
N VAL A 3 13.71 10.58 13.46
CA VAL A 3 14.44 9.33 13.16
C VAL A 3 15.18 8.81 14.39
N TRP A 4 15.78 9.71 15.18
CA TRP A 4 16.60 9.36 16.34
C TRP A 4 15.80 8.95 17.59
N GLY A 5 14.48 9.21 17.62
CA GLY A 5 13.63 8.90 18.78
C GLY A 5 12.88 7.57 18.69
N SER A 6 13.00 6.84 17.57
CA SER A 6 12.31 5.55 17.34
C SER A 6 13.23 4.33 17.53
N ILE A 7 14.47 4.56 17.95
CA ILE A 7 15.46 3.52 18.29
C ILE A 7 15.91 3.84 19.72
N PRO A 8 15.66 2.99 20.74
CA PRO A 8 14.95 1.69 20.77
C PRO A 8 13.44 1.85 21.10
N PRO A 9 12.54 0.95 20.64
CA PRO A 9 12.73 -0.51 20.54
C PRO A 9 12.66 -1.15 19.14
N ASN A 10 12.60 -0.38 18.05
CA ASN A 10 12.52 -0.95 16.70
C ASN A 10 13.92 -1.16 16.09
N GLU A 11 14.39 -2.41 16.01
CA GLU A 11 15.61 -2.81 15.29
C GLU A 11 15.24 -3.37 13.89
N PRO A 12 15.24 -2.54 12.84
CA PRO A 12 14.83 -2.99 11.51
C PRO A 12 15.91 -3.83 10.82
N ASN A 13 15.49 -4.96 10.21
CA ASN A 13 16.35 -5.84 9.39
C ASN A 13 17.01 -5.15 8.18
N SER A 14 16.49 -4.01 7.73
CA SER A 14 17.07 -3.19 6.67
C SER A 14 16.82 -1.70 6.95
N LEU A 15 17.91 -0.96 7.14
CA LEU A 15 17.89 0.46 7.44
C LEU A 15 17.27 1.29 6.29
N SER A 16 17.44 0.87 5.04
CA SER A 16 16.88 1.57 3.87
C SER A 16 15.36 1.43 3.79
N SER A 17 14.82 0.23 4.06
CA SER A 17 13.37 0.00 4.15
C SER A 17 12.74 0.79 5.31
N PHE A 18 13.44 0.86 6.45
CA PHE A 18 13.01 1.59 7.63
C PHE A 18 12.96 3.11 7.39
N ILE A 19 14.04 3.68 6.83
CA ILE A 19 14.09 5.08 6.45
C ILE A 19 13.04 5.38 5.37
N GLY A 20 12.86 4.49 4.39
CA GLY A 20 11.81 4.62 3.38
C GLY A 20 10.39 4.66 3.97
N LYS A 21 10.11 3.81 4.97
CA LYS A 21 8.83 3.80 5.71
C LYS A 21 8.65 5.09 6.53
N ILE A 22 9.67 5.53 7.26
CA ILE A 22 9.62 6.76 8.05
C ILE A 22 9.45 8.00 7.17
N THR A 23 10.26 8.13 6.12
CA THR A 23 10.17 9.25 5.18
C THR A 23 8.82 9.27 4.48
N ARG A 24 8.29 8.10 4.08
CA ARG A 24 6.91 7.99 3.57
C ARG A 24 5.90 8.47 4.59
N ASN A 25 5.93 7.94 5.81
CA ASN A 25 4.96 8.29 6.84
C ASN A 25 4.99 9.79 7.15
N LEU A 26 6.18 10.40 7.24
CA LEU A 26 6.34 11.84 7.45
C LEU A 26 5.84 12.67 6.26
N ALA A 27 6.09 12.22 5.02
CA ALA A 27 5.58 12.89 3.81
C ALA A 27 4.05 12.77 3.70
N LEU A 28 3.50 11.60 4.02
CA LEU A 28 2.07 11.34 4.09
C LEU A 28 1.41 12.16 5.20
N ASP A 29 2.00 12.25 6.39
CA ASP A 29 1.48 13.09 7.47
C ASP A 29 1.47 14.57 7.06
N LYS A 30 2.49 15.03 6.33
CA LYS A 30 2.53 16.39 5.79
C LYS A 30 1.49 16.63 4.69
N LEU A 31 1.26 15.65 3.82
CA LEU A 31 0.23 15.70 2.77
C LEU A 31 -1.17 15.64 3.38
N ARG A 32 -1.39 14.75 4.35
CA ARG A 32 -2.61 14.65 5.16
C ARG A 32 -2.89 15.95 5.88
N HIS A 33 -1.90 16.57 6.51
CA HIS A 33 -2.07 17.85 7.20
C HIS A 33 -2.49 18.98 6.24
N LYS A 34 -1.97 18.97 5.00
CA LYS A 34 -2.39 19.91 3.96
C LYS A 34 -3.79 19.63 3.38
N ASN A 35 -4.20 18.36 3.34
CA ASN A 35 -5.48 17.93 2.75
C ASN A 35 -6.62 17.82 3.78
N SER A 36 -6.31 17.62 5.07
CA SER A 36 -7.27 17.47 6.17
C SER A 36 -8.07 18.73 6.45
N GLU A 37 -7.52 19.90 6.16
CA GLU A 37 -8.23 21.17 6.34
C GLU A 37 -9.33 21.41 5.30
N LYS A 38 -9.37 20.65 4.19
CA LYS A 38 -10.34 20.94 3.13
C LYS A 38 -11.57 20.02 3.09
N ARG A 39 -11.49 18.68 3.15
CA ARG A 39 -12.68 17.78 3.13
C ARG A 39 -12.40 16.36 3.69
N GLY A 40 -12.77 16.09 4.94
CA GLY A 40 -13.22 14.77 5.44
C GLY A 40 -12.43 13.49 5.09
N GLY A 41 -11.18 13.34 5.54
CA GLY A 41 -10.57 12.01 5.77
C GLY A 41 -9.41 11.60 4.84
N GLY A 42 -9.26 12.19 3.65
CA GLY A 42 -8.14 11.91 2.72
C GLY A 42 -8.14 10.47 2.15
N GLU A 43 -7.06 10.10 1.43
CA GLU A 43 -6.99 8.79 0.74
C GLU A 43 -6.74 7.59 1.66
N THR A 44 -6.28 7.82 2.90
CA THR A 44 -5.88 6.72 3.79
C THR A 44 -7.06 5.82 4.20
N PRO A 45 -8.19 6.34 4.72
CA PRO A 45 -9.34 5.50 5.05
C PRO A 45 -9.86 4.76 3.81
N VAL A 46 -9.94 5.45 2.67
CA VAL A 46 -10.42 4.87 1.40
C VAL A 46 -9.55 3.71 0.94
N VAL A 47 -8.22 3.86 0.99
CA VAL A 47 -7.29 2.79 0.60
C VAL A 47 -7.37 1.59 1.55
N LEU A 48 -7.59 1.83 2.86
CA LEU A 48 -7.77 0.76 3.84
C LEU A 48 -9.06 -0.03 3.58
N ASP A 49 -10.17 0.67 3.32
CA ASP A 49 -11.44 0.04 2.95
C ASP A 49 -11.28 -0.79 1.66
N GLU A 50 -10.59 -0.26 0.65
CA GLU A 50 -10.29 -0.98 -0.58
C GLU A 50 -9.51 -2.28 -0.35
N LEU A 51 -8.51 -2.27 0.55
CA LEU A 51 -7.70 -3.44 0.88
C LEU A 51 -8.46 -4.46 1.73
N ALA A 52 -9.36 -4.01 2.61
CA ALA A 52 -10.20 -4.86 3.44
C ALA A 52 -11.12 -5.78 2.61
N GLU A 53 -11.52 -5.36 1.40
CA GLU A 53 -12.27 -6.22 0.47
C GLU A 53 -11.48 -7.47 0.02
N CYS A 54 -10.15 -7.42 0.12
CA CYS A 54 -9.25 -8.45 -0.42
C CYS A 54 -8.59 -9.30 0.65
N ILE A 55 -8.48 -8.73 1.85
CA ILE A 55 -7.78 -9.31 2.98
C ILE A 55 -8.82 -9.40 4.10
N SER A 56 -9.38 -10.59 4.33
CA SER A 56 -10.03 -10.87 5.60
C SER A 56 -8.94 -10.98 6.68
N GLY A 57 -9.29 -10.80 7.97
CA GLY A 57 -8.33 -11.05 9.05
C GLY A 57 -7.22 -9.99 9.22
N TYR A 58 -7.53 -8.70 9.03
CA TYR A 58 -6.61 -7.57 9.28
C TYR A 58 -5.79 -7.74 10.58
N ASP A 59 -6.44 -8.21 11.66
CA ASP A 59 -5.80 -8.45 12.97
C ASP A 59 -4.70 -9.54 12.96
N GLU A 60 -4.83 -10.58 12.13
CA GLU A 60 -3.82 -11.66 12.04
C GLU A 60 -2.70 -11.29 11.07
N LEU A 61 -3.01 -10.54 10.01
CA LEU A 61 -2.01 -9.98 9.12
C LEU A 61 -1.17 -8.89 9.78
N GLU A 62 -1.75 -8.04 10.63
CA GLU A 62 -0.99 -7.02 11.36
C GLU A 62 0.03 -7.68 12.30
N ARG A 63 -0.37 -8.76 12.99
CA ARG A 63 0.54 -9.60 13.81
C ARG A 63 1.63 -10.30 13.00
N ARG A 64 1.38 -10.59 11.72
CA ARG A 64 2.31 -11.28 10.81
C ARG A 64 2.98 -10.37 9.78
N SER A 65 2.78 -9.05 9.81
CA SER A 65 3.18 -8.18 8.68
C SER A 65 4.69 -8.14 8.44
N ASP A 66 5.50 -8.50 9.44
CA ASP A 66 6.95 -8.68 9.35
C ASP A 66 7.36 -10.14 9.00
N SER A 67 6.41 -11.03 8.74
CA SER A 67 6.69 -12.38 8.26
C SER A 67 7.31 -12.31 6.88
N LYS A 68 8.51 -12.88 6.76
CA LYS A 68 9.23 -13.03 5.50
C LYS A 68 8.38 -13.67 4.40
N GLU A 69 7.41 -14.51 4.78
CA GLU A 69 6.48 -15.18 3.87
C GLU A 69 5.52 -14.20 3.18
N ILE A 70 4.92 -13.27 3.93
CA ILE A 70 4.00 -12.26 3.38
C ILE A 70 4.75 -11.30 2.46
N VAL A 71 5.93 -10.86 2.86
CA VAL A 71 6.80 -10.00 2.03
C VAL A 71 7.19 -10.72 0.74
N ALA A 72 7.56 -12.00 0.82
CA ALA A 72 7.90 -12.80 -0.36
C ALA A 72 6.70 -12.97 -1.30
N ALA A 73 5.51 -13.27 -0.78
CA ALA A 73 4.29 -13.40 -1.58
C ALA A 73 3.91 -12.08 -2.26
N LEU A 74 4.00 -10.94 -1.57
CA LEU A 74 3.75 -9.63 -2.16
C LEU A 74 4.76 -9.30 -3.27
N ASN A 75 6.05 -9.58 -3.07
CA ASN A 75 7.06 -9.36 -4.10
C ASN A 75 6.81 -10.22 -5.34
N LYS A 76 6.53 -11.52 -5.17
CA LYS A 76 6.15 -12.42 -6.28
C LYS A 76 4.92 -11.89 -7.02
N PHE A 77 3.88 -11.46 -6.31
CA PHE A 77 2.70 -10.87 -6.91
C PHE A 77 3.04 -9.64 -7.77
N LEU A 78 3.85 -8.73 -7.25
CA LEU A 78 4.27 -7.53 -7.98
C LEU A 78 5.11 -7.88 -9.22
N GLU A 79 5.96 -8.90 -9.14
CA GLU A 79 6.75 -9.40 -10.27
C GLU A 79 5.87 -9.90 -11.43
N GLU A 80 4.71 -10.50 -11.14
CA GLU A 80 3.73 -10.96 -12.14
C GLU A 80 2.95 -9.83 -12.85
N LEU A 81 3.02 -8.60 -12.35
CA LEU A 81 2.32 -7.46 -12.93
C LEU A 81 3.14 -6.79 -14.04
N ASN A 82 2.45 -6.29 -15.07
CA ASN A 82 3.12 -5.45 -16.06
C ASN A 82 3.49 -4.08 -15.46
N TYR A 83 4.31 -3.31 -16.17
CA TYR A 83 4.83 -2.02 -15.70
C TYR A 83 3.73 -1.04 -15.23
N VAL A 84 2.65 -0.92 -16.00
CA VAL A 84 1.54 -0.01 -15.68
C VAL A 84 0.75 -0.52 -14.48
N GLU A 85 0.40 -1.79 -14.46
CA GLU A 85 -0.33 -2.42 -13.35
C GLU A 85 0.44 -2.30 -12.02
N ARG A 86 1.73 -2.65 -12.03
CA ARG A 86 2.62 -2.53 -10.87
C ARG A 86 2.69 -1.09 -10.41
N GLY A 87 2.86 -0.17 -11.35
CA GLY A 87 2.96 1.26 -11.07
C GLY A 87 1.68 1.85 -10.48
N VAL A 88 0.51 1.47 -10.99
CA VAL A 88 -0.81 1.85 -10.47
C VAL A 88 -1.01 1.29 -9.07
N PHE A 89 -0.71 0.00 -8.87
CA PHE A 89 -0.87 -0.68 -7.59
C PHE A 89 0.02 -0.05 -6.49
N MET A 90 1.30 0.16 -6.78
CA MET A 90 2.24 0.77 -5.84
C MET A 90 1.86 2.21 -5.51
N ARG A 91 1.41 3.00 -6.49
CA ARG A 91 0.96 4.36 -6.19
C ARG A 91 -0.27 4.38 -5.31
N ARG A 92 -1.24 3.52 -5.59
CA ARG A 92 -2.46 3.45 -4.78
C ARG A 92 -2.19 2.97 -3.35
N TYR A 93 -1.53 1.82 -3.20
CA TYR A 93 -1.44 1.14 -1.89
C TYR A 93 -0.19 1.47 -1.10
N TRP A 94 0.88 1.94 -1.76
CA TRP A 94 2.14 2.29 -1.09
C TRP A 94 2.40 3.79 -1.06
N MET A 95 2.00 4.56 -2.07
CA MET A 95 2.11 6.03 -2.01
C MET A 95 0.83 6.73 -1.55
N LEU A 96 -0.31 6.02 -1.51
CA LEU A 96 -1.63 6.57 -1.19
C LEU A 96 -2.03 7.71 -2.12
N ASP A 97 -1.61 7.64 -3.38
CA ASP A 97 -1.97 8.63 -4.40
C ASP A 97 -3.49 8.54 -4.70
N PRO A 98 -4.17 9.69 -4.92
CA PRO A 98 -5.55 9.72 -5.41
C PRO A 98 -5.68 9.03 -6.77
N ILE A 99 -6.84 8.43 -7.05
CA ILE A 99 -7.09 7.77 -8.35
C ILE A 99 -6.95 8.76 -9.51
N SER A 100 -7.33 10.03 -9.33
CA SER A 100 -7.15 11.09 -10.33
C SER A 100 -5.69 11.29 -10.73
N ASP A 101 -4.79 11.34 -9.76
CA ASP A 101 -3.38 11.64 -9.97
C ASP A 101 -2.67 10.45 -10.61
N ILE A 102 -3.10 9.24 -10.26
CA ILE A 102 -2.64 8.00 -10.90
C ILE A 102 -3.11 7.98 -12.36
N ALA A 103 -4.38 8.29 -12.61
CA ALA A 103 -4.96 8.32 -13.95
C ALA A 103 -4.22 9.29 -14.87
N GLU A 104 -3.99 10.53 -14.41
CA GLU A 104 -3.21 11.55 -15.13
C GLU A 104 -1.79 11.05 -15.44
N ARG A 105 -1.10 10.48 -14.44
CA ARG A 105 0.30 10.07 -14.59
C ARG A 105 0.51 8.97 -15.64
N TYR A 106 -0.42 8.03 -15.75
CA TYR A 106 -0.31 6.91 -16.69
C TYR A 106 -1.10 7.16 -17.99
N ASP A 107 -1.62 8.38 -18.19
CA ASP A 107 -2.44 8.75 -19.36
C ASP A 107 -3.59 7.76 -19.61
N ILE A 108 -4.32 7.45 -18.53
CA ILE A 108 -5.49 6.56 -18.56
C ILE A 108 -6.66 7.20 -17.85
N SER A 109 -7.89 6.80 -18.19
CA SER A 109 -9.07 7.36 -17.54
C SER A 109 -9.16 6.94 -16.06
N VAL A 110 -9.82 7.76 -15.25
CA VAL A 110 -10.17 7.43 -13.85
C VAL A 110 -10.91 6.09 -13.79
N SER A 111 -11.91 5.89 -14.66
CA SER A 111 -12.67 4.63 -14.74
C SER A 111 -11.79 3.42 -15.05
N LYS A 112 -10.84 3.55 -15.98
CA LYS A 112 -9.86 2.50 -16.28
C LYS A 112 -8.97 2.21 -15.08
N THR A 113 -8.52 3.24 -14.36
CA THR A 113 -7.71 3.10 -13.14
C THR A 113 -8.47 2.37 -12.04
N THR A 114 -9.71 2.77 -11.76
CA THR A 114 -10.59 2.10 -10.77
C THR A 114 -10.83 0.63 -11.13
N THR A 115 -11.13 0.35 -12.40
CA THR A 115 -11.36 -1.02 -12.89
C THR A 115 -10.09 -1.86 -12.79
N MET A 116 -8.93 -1.28 -13.10
CA MET A 116 -7.64 -1.94 -12.96
C MET A 116 -7.34 -2.28 -11.50
N LEU A 117 -7.49 -1.32 -10.59
CA LEU A 117 -7.28 -1.53 -9.15
C LEU A 117 -8.19 -2.62 -8.59
N PHE A 118 -9.48 -2.64 -8.98
CA PHE A 118 -10.41 -3.70 -8.61
C PHE A 118 -9.94 -5.09 -9.08
N ARG A 119 -9.50 -5.21 -10.34
CA ARG A 119 -8.98 -6.48 -10.88
C ARG A 119 -7.69 -6.93 -10.20
N LEU A 120 -6.79 -5.99 -9.92
CA LEU A 120 -5.52 -6.27 -9.24
C LEU A 120 -5.74 -6.73 -7.81
N ARG A 121 -6.68 -6.11 -7.11
CA ARG A 121 -7.18 -6.53 -5.79
C ARG A 121 -7.70 -7.97 -5.79
N ALA A 122 -8.56 -8.32 -6.74
CA ALA A 122 -9.03 -9.69 -6.91
C ALA A 122 -7.89 -10.67 -7.26
N LYS A 123 -6.89 -10.25 -8.04
CA LYS A 123 -5.72 -11.06 -8.39
C LYS A 123 -4.82 -11.29 -7.17
N LEU A 124 -4.57 -10.26 -6.36
CA LEU A 124 -3.82 -10.34 -5.11
C LEU A 124 -4.48 -11.34 -4.15
N LYS A 125 -5.79 -11.24 -3.97
CA LYS A 125 -6.57 -12.17 -3.14
C LYS A 125 -6.30 -13.63 -3.54
N LYS A 126 -6.41 -13.95 -4.83
CA LYS A 126 -6.14 -15.29 -5.35
C LYS A 126 -4.68 -15.72 -5.18
N HIS A 127 -3.73 -14.79 -5.34
CA HIS A 127 -2.31 -15.06 -5.16
C HIS A 127 -1.99 -15.44 -3.71
N LEU A 128 -2.51 -14.68 -2.73
CA LEU A 128 -2.31 -14.96 -1.31
C LEU A 128 -2.91 -16.31 -0.89
N MET A 129 -4.13 -16.63 -1.37
CA MET A 129 -4.75 -17.94 -1.12
C MET A 129 -3.91 -19.09 -1.68
N LYS A 130 -3.29 -18.91 -2.85
CA LYS A 130 -2.42 -19.93 -3.48
C LYS A 130 -1.13 -20.17 -2.69
N GLU A 131 -0.56 -19.11 -2.11
CA GLU A 131 0.63 -19.21 -1.25
C GLU A 131 0.29 -19.73 0.16
N GLY A 132 -0.96 -20.13 0.42
CA GLY A 132 -1.40 -20.66 1.71
C GLY A 132 -1.51 -19.61 2.81
N ILE A 133 -1.50 -18.32 2.44
CA ILE A 133 -1.66 -17.22 3.38
C ILE A 133 -3.16 -17.07 3.66
N PRO A 134 -3.62 -17.35 4.89
CA PRO A 134 -5.02 -17.20 5.22
C PRO A 134 -5.41 -15.73 5.12
N LEU A 135 -6.49 -15.49 4.41
CA LEU A 135 -7.30 -14.30 4.49
C LEU A 135 -8.32 -14.56 5.59
#